data_AF-A0A9X7NL70-F1
#
_entry.id   AF-A0A9X7NL70-F1
#
_cell.length_a   1.000
_cell.length_b   1.000
_cell.length_c   1.000
_cell.angle_alpha   90.00
_cell.angle_beta   90.00
_cell.angle_gamma   90.00
#
_symmetry.space_group_name_H-M   'P 1'
#
loop_
_entity.id
_entity.type
_entity.pdbx_description
1 polymer ?
#
loop_
_entity_poly.entity_id
_entity_poly.type
_entity_poly.pdbx_seq_one_letter_code
_entity_poly.pdbx_strand_id
1 'polypeptide(L)'
;MSATMTGGRKNWFGQSTAVRRGKAARPSATLDHGKTLRPFLAFIVLLAGTSSAATAQTPDPEPKLPAGLEAEIESCKADPANRIGGAAIGECLEDRAAERRAELDRRREKLAERLCNPAHTKQLFEGGKTWEALRQSECGLLGKLPGNTASYINMASCEMTLAFQQSEALALLEDFANPWCPSYELVEDASRKGEPVPGEAVEIVGSSLSWTFEPTPDARIVVSDSVSGEVVPLDISGCSFCSGDADNCEQDGIYTMREDPERPLFVAVCHKGAHSQRLTLFDPVVRGAEPVVESTGEYFIEWQIQKGRLEYRPDGAGDAVWPEYD
;
A
#
# COMPACT_ATOMS: atom_id res chain seq x y z
N MET A 1 36.06 16.06 46.18
CA MET A 1 35.98 17.47 46.59
C MET A 1 35.22 18.24 45.52
N SER A 2 34.42 19.23 45.90
CA SER A 2 33.38 19.83 45.05
C SER A 2 33.74 21.23 44.54
N ALA A 3 32.83 21.77 43.70
CA ALA A 3 32.68 23.18 43.29
C ALA A 3 33.53 23.61 42.07
N THR A 4 33.11 24.56 41.21
CA THR A 4 31.90 25.41 41.24
C THR A 4 31.45 25.77 39.80
N MET A 5 30.16 26.02 39.57
CA MET A 5 29.67 26.73 38.37
C MET A 5 29.97 28.23 38.44
N THR A 6 30.32 28.85 37.31
CA THR A 6 30.00 30.27 37.02
C THR A 6 29.64 30.42 35.54
N GLY A 7 28.62 31.23 35.24
CA GLY A 7 28.12 31.44 33.88
C GLY A 7 28.58 32.76 33.26
N GLY A 8 28.43 32.89 31.94
CA GLY A 8 28.72 34.14 31.21
C GLY A 8 27.81 34.31 29.99
N ARG A 9 26.88 35.26 30.05
CA ARG A 9 26.08 35.69 28.89
C ARG A 9 26.98 36.38 27.85
N LYS A 10 26.73 36.13 26.56
CA LYS A 10 27.09 37.05 25.47
C LYS A 10 25.85 37.30 24.61
N ASN A 11 25.41 38.56 24.58
CA ASN A 11 24.46 39.04 23.57
C ASN A 11 25.26 39.44 22.32
N TRP A 12 24.75 39.13 21.13
CA TRP A 12 25.10 39.84 19.89
C TRP A 12 23.81 40.25 19.16
N PHE A 13 23.80 41.46 18.61
CA PHE A 13 22.65 42.09 17.95
C PHE A 13 22.93 42.25 16.46
N GLY A 14 21.89 42.15 15.63
CA GLY A 14 21.92 42.50 14.20
C GLY A 14 21.23 41.43 13.34
N GLN A 15 20.40 41.77 12.34
CA GLN A 15 19.90 43.08 11.88
C GLN A 15 18.43 42.96 11.44
N SER A 16 17.75 44.09 11.30
CA SER A 16 16.35 44.19 10.87
C SER A 16 16.24 44.59 9.41
N THR A 17 15.31 43.98 8.66
CA THR A 17 14.59 44.64 7.56
C THR A 17 13.16 44.10 7.47
N ALA A 18 12.22 45.00 7.14
CA ALA A 18 10.78 44.72 7.08
C ALA A 18 10.34 44.19 5.72
N VAL A 19 9.30 43.35 5.70
CA VAL A 19 8.54 43.03 4.46
C VAL A 19 7.06 43.40 4.63
N ARG A 20 6.54 44.03 3.57
CA ARG A 20 5.29 44.77 3.47
C ARG A 20 4.01 43.95 3.75
N ARG A 21 3.02 44.62 4.35
CA ARG A 21 1.59 44.27 4.13
C ARG A 21 1.25 44.45 2.64
N GLY A 22 0.95 43.34 1.95
CA GLY A 22 0.38 43.32 0.60
C GLY A 22 -1.09 42.91 0.63
N LYS A 23 -1.93 43.54 -0.19
CA LYS A 23 -3.37 43.24 -0.28
C LYS A 23 -3.61 41.88 -0.91
N ALA A 24 -4.47 41.05 -0.30
CA ALA A 24 -5.04 39.89 -0.98
C ALA A 24 -6.02 40.37 -2.07
N ALA A 25 -5.59 40.33 -3.34
CA ALA A 25 -6.47 40.55 -4.47
C ALA A 25 -7.29 39.28 -4.72
N ARG A 26 -8.61 39.42 -4.90
CA ARG A 26 -9.45 38.35 -5.45
C ARG A 26 -9.17 38.21 -6.96
N PRO A 27 -8.84 37.04 -7.49
CA PRO A 27 -9.05 36.73 -8.89
C PRO A 27 -10.45 36.13 -9.05
N SER A 28 -11.37 36.88 -9.66
CA SER A 28 -12.47 36.27 -10.40
C SER A 28 -11.92 35.81 -11.74
N ALA A 29 -11.89 34.50 -11.98
CA ALA A 29 -11.66 33.93 -13.30
C ALA A 29 -12.87 33.06 -13.67
N THR A 30 -13.49 33.42 -14.78
CA THR A 30 -14.60 32.72 -15.44
C THR A 30 -14.19 31.32 -15.86
N LEU A 31 -15.01 30.31 -15.54
CA LEU A 31 -14.94 28.99 -16.17
C LEU A 31 -15.81 28.98 -17.43
N ASP A 32 -15.16 28.93 -18.58
CA ASP A 32 -15.82 28.74 -19.88
C ASP A 32 -16.15 27.25 -20.11
N HIS A 33 -17.10 26.98 -21.01
CA HIS A 33 -17.73 25.67 -21.17
C HIS A 33 -16.91 24.67 -22.00
N GLY A 34 -16.75 23.45 -21.47
CA GLY A 34 -16.13 22.32 -22.18
C GLY A 34 -16.56 20.96 -21.64
N LYS A 35 -17.69 20.44 -22.17
CA LYS A 35 -18.07 19.01 -22.36
C LYS A 35 -17.08 17.97 -21.78
N THR A 36 -17.43 16.91 -21.04
CA THR A 36 -18.69 16.25 -20.64
C THR A 36 -18.31 15.24 -19.53
N LEU A 37 -19.17 14.52 -18.80
CA LEU A 37 -20.61 14.21 -18.87
C LEU A 37 -21.14 13.96 -17.42
N ARG A 38 -22.41 13.60 -17.26
CA ARG A 38 -22.99 13.01 -16.02
C ARG A 38 -24.14 12.06 -16.39
N PRO A 39 -24.28 10.93 -15.69
CA PRO A 39 -25.57 10.33 -15.39
C PRO A 39 -25.80 10.32 -13.86
N PHE A 40 -26.74 11.09 -13.34
CA PHE A 40 -28.15 10.71 -13.07
C PHE A 40 -28.40 10.33 -11.60
N LEU A 41 -28.56 11.36 -10.76
CA LEU A 41 -29.33 11.28 -9.51
C LEU A 41 -30.79 11.65 -9.83
N ALA A 42 -31.67 10.65 -9.91
CA ALA A 42 -33.09 10.85 -10.11
C ALA A 42 -33.81 10.99 -8.76
N PHE A 43 -33.95 12.22 -8.27
CA PHE A 43 -34.83 12.53 -7.14
C PHE A 43 -36.28 12.53 -7.64
N ILE A 44 -37.07 11.49 -7.31
CA ILE A 44 -38.52 11.50 -7.54
C ILE A 44 -39.20 12.04 -6.28
N VAL A 45 -39.52 13.34 -6.31
CA VAL A 45 -40.47 13.95 -5.35
C VAL A 45 -41.87 13.76 -5.90
N LEU A 46 -42.59 12.76 -5.39
CA LEU A 46 -44.01 12.57 -5.67
C LEU A 46 -44.87 13.30 -4.63
N LEU A 47 -45.23 14.54 -4.95
CA LEU A 47 -46.27 15.28 -4.24
C LEU A 47 -47.64 14.69 -4.61
N ALA A 48 -48.30 14.04 -3.64
CA ALA A 48 -49.66 13.55 -3.82
C ALA A 48 -50.52 13.74 -2.55
N GLY A 49 -51.60 14.50 -2.70
CA GLY A 49 -52.86 14.30 -1.98
C GLY A 49 -52.90 14.59 -0.48
N THR A 50 -53.35 15.78 -0.09
CA THR A 50 -53.98 16.00 1.21
C THR A 50 -55.25 15.16 1.33
N SER A 51 -55.21 14.09 2.13
CA SER A 51 -56.40 13.35 2.56
C SER A 51 -56.24 13.00 4.04
N SER A 52 -57.05 13.64 4.89
CA SER A 52 -57.11 13.35 6.32
C SER A 52 -57.75 11.98 6.57
N ALA A 53 -56.93 10.94 6.60
CA ALA A 53 -57.25 9.68 7.24
C ALA A 53 -56.28 9.51 8.42
N ALA A 54 -56.81 9.18 9.61
CA ALA A 54 -55.97 8.77 10.72
C ALA A 54 -55.38 7.39 10.37
N THR A 55 -54.21 7.38 9.76
CA THR A 55 -53.43 6.16 9.57
C THR A 55 -53.08 5.61 10.95
N ALA A 56 -53.72 4.51 11.34
CA ALA A 56 -53.19 3.66 12.39
C ALA A 56 -51.73 3.38 12.03
N GLN A 57 -50.80 3.84 12.85
CA GLN A 57 -49.39 3.52 12.68
C GLN A 57 -49.27 2.01 12.83
N THR A 58 -49.08 1.31 11.71
CA THR A 58 -48.44 0.00 11.74
C THR A 58 -47.14 0.18 12.52
N PRO A 59 -46.88 -0.61 13.57
CA PRO A 59 -45.61 -0.53 14.27
C PRO A 59 -44.48 -0.62 13.24
N ASP A 60 -43.48 0.25 13.36
CA ASP A 60 -42.29 0.13 12.53
C ASP A 60 -41.75 -1.31 12.68
N PRO A 61 -41.38 -1.98 11.57
CA PRO A 61 -40.91 -3.35 11.64
C PRO A 61 -39.72 -3.42 12.59
N GLU A 62 -39.84 -4.27 13.61
CA GLU A 62 -38.87 -4.37 14.70
C GLU A 62 -37.45 -4.54 14.12
N PRO A 63 -36.46 -3.72 14.53
CA PRO A 63 -35.13 -3.75 13.94
C PRO A 63 -34.52 -5.15 14.09
N LYS A 64 -34.36 -5.86 12.98
CA LYS A 64 -33.73 -7.18 12.99
C LYS A 64 -32.30 -7.05 13.51
N LEU A 65 -31.98 -7.84 14.52
CA LEU A 65 -30.61 -7.94 15.01
C LEU A 65 -29.67 -8.40 13.88
N PRO A 66 -28.43 -7.91 13.84
CA PRO A 66 -27.40 -8.42 12.94
C PRO A 66 -27.27 -9.95 13.00
N ALA A 67 -26.97 -10.56 11.87
CA ALA A 67 -26.78 -12.02 11.79
C ALA A 67 -25.71 -12.48 12.80
N GLY A 68 -25.99 -13.59 13.49
CA GLY A 68 -25.11 -14.13 14.54
C GLY A 68 -25.32 -13.52 15.93
N LEU A 69 -25.66 -12.23 16.05
CA LEU A 69 -25.77 -11.55 17.35
C LEU A 69 -26.85 -12.17 18.26
N GLU A 70 -28.01 -12.52 17.70
CA GLU A 70 -29.10 -13.17 18.46
C GLU A 70 -28.64 -14.50 19.09
N ALA A 71 -27.88 -15.32 18.35
CA ALA A 71 -27.36 -16.59 18.85
C ALA A 71 -26.32 -16.41 19.98
N GLU A 72 -25.49 -15.37 19.89
CA GLU A 72 -24.52 -15.04 20.95
C GLU A 72 -25.24 -14.51 22.21
N ILE A 73 -26.27 -13.67 22.04
CA ILE A 73 -27.13 -13.19 23.14
C ILE A 73 -27.82 -14.37 23.85
N GLU A 74 -28.45 -15.28 23.12
CA GLU A 74 -29.11 -16.46 23.72
C GLU A 74 -28.10 -17.42 24.37
N SER A 75 -26.91 -17.57 23.78
CA SER A 75 -25.83 -18.36 24.37
C SER A 75 -25.30 -17.73 25.66
N CYS A 76 -25.17 -16.40 25.74
CA CYS A 76 -24.82 -15.70 26.98
C CYS A 76 -25.93 -15.82 28.05
N LYS A 77 -27.22 -15.73 27.68
CA LYS A 77 -28.35 -15.93 28.60
C LYS A 77 -28.45 -17.36 29.14
N ALA A 78 -28.03 -18.35 28.36
CA ALA A 78 -28.08 -19.76 28.75
C ALA A 78 -27.14 -20.07 29.92
N ASP A 79 -25.99 -19.38 30.00
CA ASP A 79 -25.00 -19.56 31.05
C ASP A 79 -25.56 -19.20 32.44
N PRO A 80 -25.53 -20.11 33.44
CA PRO A 80 -25.93 -19.83 34.81
C PRO A 80 -25.25 -18.63 35.46
N ALA A 81 -24.00 -18.30 35.11
CA ALA A 81 -23.28 -17.16 35.65
C ALA A 81 -23.94 -15.83 35.28
N ASN A 82 -24.50 -15.74 34.06
CA ASN A 82 -25.04 -14.49 33.50
C ASN A 82 -26.53 -14.28 33.79
N ARG A 83 -27.18 -15.18 34.55
CA ARG A 83 -28.61 -15.08 34.89
C ARG A 83 -28.92 -13.99 35.91
N ILE A 84 -27.91 -13.44 36.58
CA ILE A 84 -28.07 -12.45 37.67
C ILE A 84 -27.88 -11.03 37.12
N GLY A 85 -28.91 -10.55 36.40
CA GLY A 85 -29.02 -9.17 35.94
C GLY A 85 -28.44 -8.91 34.55
N GLY A 86 -29.01 -7.93 33.84
CA GLY A 86 -28.68 -7.66 32.43
C GLY A 86 -27.22 -7.25 32.17
N ALA A 87 -26.51 -6.74 33.20
CA ALA A 87 -25.10 -6.36 33.06
C ALA A 87 -24.20 -7.57 32.74
N ALA A 88 -24.45 -8.73 33.34
CA ALA A 88 -23.67 -9.94 33.09
C ALA A 88 -23.83 -10.49 31.66
N ILE A 89 -24.95 -10.20 30.99
CA ILE A 89 -25.11 -10.49 29.55
C ILE A 89 -24.19 -9.56 28.73
N GLY A 90 -24.06 -8.30 29.12
CA GLY A 90 -23.11 -7.36 28.52
C GLY A 90 -21.65 -7.80 28.70
N GLU A 91 -21.28 -8.20 29.91
CA GLU A 91 -19.93 -8.72 30.24
C GLU A 91 -19.58 -9.94 29.37
N CYS A 92 -20.49 -10.91 29.28
CA CYS A 92 -20.34 -12.08 28.40
C CYS A 92 -20.19 -11.71 26.90
N LEU A 93 -20.90 -10.68 26.43
CA LEU A 93 -20.76 -10.21 25.05
C LEU A 93 -19.44 -9.47 24.81
N GLU A 94 -18.92 -8.73 25.79
CA GLU A 94 -17.59 -8.08 25.69
C GLU A 94 -16.46 -9.10 25.64
N ASP A 95 -16.51 -10.14 26.50
CA ASP A 95 -15.54 -11.23 26.50
C ASP A 95 -15.54 -11.96 25.15
N ARG A 96 -16.72 -12.30 24.62
CA ARG A 96 -16.83 -12.92 23.28
C ARG A 96 -16.37 -11.99 22.16
N ALA A 97 -16.66 -10.70 22.23
CA ALA A 97 -16.13 -9.73 21.26
C ALA A 97 -14.59 -9.64 21.34
N ALA A 98 -14.00 -9.75 22.54
CA ALA A 98 -12.55 -9.81 22.72
C ALA A 98 -11.93 -11.10 22.16
N GLU A 99 -12.55 -12.26 22.38
CA GLU A 99 -12.15 -13.53 21.76
C GLU A 99 -12.19 -13.47 20.24
N ARG A 100 -13.26 -12.89 19.67
CA ARG A 100 -13.38 -12.68 18.21
C ARG A 100 -12.34 -11.70 17.68
N ARG A 101 -12.01 -10.62 18.39
CA ARG A 101 -10.90 -9.72 18.02
C ARG A 101 -9.58 -10.48 17.92
N ALA A 102 -9.24 -11.27 18.94
CA ALA A 102 -8.01 -12.07 18.94
C ALA A 102 -7.98 -13.10 17.79
N GLU A 103 -9.13 -13.65 17.39
CA GLU A 103 -9.23 -14.53 16.22
C GLU A 103 -9.06 -13.78 14.89
N LEU A 104 -9.63 -12.56 14.75
CA LEU A 104 -9.41 -11.73 13.57
C LEU A 104 -7.94 -11.36 13.39
N ASP A 105 -7.21 -11.12 14.47
CA ASP A 105 -5.77 -10.81 14.41
C ASP A 105 -4.95 -12.05 14.01
N ARG A 106 -5.20 -13.22 14.61
CA ARG A 106 -4.58 -14.49 14.17
C ARG A 106 -4.85 -14.81 12.70
N ARG A 107 -6.07 -14.53 12.21
CA ARG A 107 -6.43 -14.70 10.80
C ARG A 107 -5.69 -13.73 9.88
N ARG A 108 -5.49 -12.47 10.29
CA ARG A 108 -4.65 -11.51 9.56
C ARG A 108 -3.19 -11.94 9.51
N GLU A 109 -2.63 -12.44 10.61
CA GLU A 109 -1.27 -13.00 10.64
C GLU A 109 -1.12 -14.17 9.65
N LYS A 110 -2.04 -15.14 9.70
CA LYS A 110 -2.06 -16.29 8.77
C LYS A 110 -2.29 -15.89 7.31
N LEU A 111 -3.07 -14.84 7.05
CA LEU A 111 -3.22 -14.31 5.69
C LEU A 111 -1.93 -13.61 5.24
N ALA A 112 -1.26 -12.85 6.10
CA ALA A 112 0.02 -12.20 5.81
C ALA A 112 1.13 -13.21 5.46
N GLU A 113 1.14 -14.40 6.07
CA GLU A 113 2.06 -15.50 5.70
C GLU A 113 1.94 -15.94 4.24
N ARG A 114 0.76 -15.76 3.61
CA ARG A 114 0.51 -16.07 2.20
C ARG A 114 0.89 -14.93 1.25
N LEU A 115 1.09 -13.71 1.76
CA LEU A 115 1.33 -12.52 0.92
C LEU A 115 2.83 -12.33 0.65
N CYS A 116 3.20 -12.32 -0.63
CA CYS A 116 4.59 -12.19 -1.07
C CYS A 116 5.06 -10.74 -1.30
N ASN A 117 4.16 -9.76 -1.25
CA ASN A 117 4.50 -8.33 -1.28
C ASN A 117 4.37 -7.74 0.14
N PRO A 118 5.47 -7.28 0.78
CA PRO A 118 5.41 -6.62 2.08
C PRO A 118 4.50 -5.40 2.13
N ALA A 119 4.27 -4.70 1.01
CA ALA A 119 3.30 -3.61 0.92
C ALA A 119 1.86 -4.10 1.14
N HIS A 120 1.48 -5.25 0.56
CA HIS A 120 0.15 -5.86 0.79
C HIS A 120 -0.01 -6.30 2.25
N THR A 121 1.05 -6.86 2.84
CA THR A 121 1.08 -7.23 4.27
C THR A 121 0.92 -6.00 5.16
N LYS A 122 1.62 -4.90 4.87
CA LYS A 122 1.47 -3.61 5.56
C LYS A 122 0.03 -3.10 5.45
N GLN A 123 -0.55 -3.09 4.25
CA GLN A 123 -1.92 -2.69 3.99
C GLN A 123 -2.96 -3.53 4.76
N LEU A 124 -2.77 -4.85 4.85
CA LEU A 124 -3.64 -5.76 5.61
C LEU A 124 -3.67 -5.38 7.10
N PHE A 125 -2.51 -5.13 7.71
CA PHE A 125 -2.42 -4.72 9.11
C PHE A 125 -2.89 -3.27 9.35
N GLU A 126 -2.66 -2.36 8.41
CA GLU A 126 -3.19 -0.98 8.48
C GLU A 126 -4.72 -0.95 8.36
N GLY A 127 -5.32 -1.81 7.53
CA GLY A 127 -6.76 -2.04 7.49
C GLY A 127 -7.30 -2.55 8.83
N GLY A 128 -6.61 -3.50 9.47
CA GLY A 128 -6.94 -3.99 10.81
C GLY A 128 -6.93 -2.89 11.88
N LYS A 129 -5.89 -2.06 11.91
CA LYS A 129 -5.78 -0.90 12.82
C LYS A 129 -6.89 0.14 12.58
N THR A 130 -7.22 0.38 11.31
CA THR A 130 -8.27 1.33 10.93
C THR A 130 -9.65 0.84 11.37
N TRP A 131 -9.93 -0.45 11.21
CA TRP A 131 -11.16 -1.07 11.72
C TRP A 131 -11.26 -1.00 13.24
N GLU A 132 -10.18 -1.28 13.98
CA GLU A 132 -10.18 -1.20 15.44
C GLU A 132 -10.43 0.24 15.93
N ALA A 133 -9.89 1.24 15.24
CA ALA A 133 -10.17 2.66 15.54
C ALA A 133 -11.64 3.04 15.27
N LEU A 134 -12.24 2.55 14.18
CA LEU A 134 -13.68 2.72 13.90
C LEU A 134 -14.53 2.11 15.03
N ARG A 135 -14.24 0.85 15.39
CA ARG A 135 -14.94 0.10 16.44
C ARG A 135 -14.88 0.82 17.79
N GLN A 136 -13.70 1.32 18.19
CA GLN A 136 -13.54 2.10 19.42
C GLN A 136 -14.29 3.43 19.38
N SER A 137 -14.37 4.08 18.22
CA SER A 137 -15.10 5.33 18.04
C SER A 137 -16.62 5.14 18.13
N GLU A 138 -17.17 4.18 17.39
CA GLU A 138 -18.62 3.98 17.28
C GLU A 138 -19.22 3.27 18.49
N CYS A 139 -18.71 2.08 18.85
CA CYS A 139 -19.24 1.34 19.99
C CYS A 139 -18.88 2.05 21.31
N GLY A 140 -17.67 2.60 21.40
CA GLY A 140 -17.25 3.40 22.55
C GLY A 140 -18.00 4.73 22.71
N LEU A 141 -18.78 5.18 21.70
CA LEU A 141 -19.76 6.25 21.88
C LEU A 141 -21.02 5.73 22.59
N LEU A 142 -21.55 4.57 22.20
CA LEU A 142 -22.72 3.95 22.83
C LEU A 142 -22.53 3.76 24.34
N GLY A 143 -21.36 3.25 24.76
CA GLY A 143 -21.04 3.09 26.18
C GLY A 143 -20.92 4.40 26.98
N LYS A 144 -20.71 5.53 26.30
CA LYS A 144 -20.65 6.88 26.91
C LYS A 144 -22.01 7.58 26.95
N LEU A 145 -23.02 7.08 26.24
CA LEU A 145 -24.37 7.65 26.25
C LEU A 145 -25.09 7.33 27.56
N PRO A 146 -25.90 8.26 28.10
CA PRO A 146 -26.65 8.04 29.33
C PRO A 146 -27.70 6.93 29.14
N GLY A 147 -27.58 5.85 29.92
CA GLY A 147 -28.49 4.69 29.84
C GLY A 147 -28.04 3.45 30.61
N ASN A 148 -27.15 3.61 31.61
CA ASN A 148 -26.61 2.56 32.48
C ASN A 148 -26.38 1.20 31.78
N THR A 149 -27.00 0.12 32.29
CA THR A 149 -26.90 -1.24 31.78
C THR A 149 -27.34 -1.38 30.33
N ALA A 150 -28.30 -0.58 29.85
CA ALA A 150 -28.74 -0.64 28.46
C ALA A 150 -27.69 -0.08 27.50
N SER A 151 -27.06 1.06 27.83
CA SER A 151 -25.92 1.61 27.06
C SER A 151 -24.76 0.62 26.98
N TYR A 152 -24.48 -0.08 28.08
CA TYR A 152 -23.44 -1.10 28.17
C TYR A 152 -23.73 -2.32 27.28
N ILE A 153 -24.92 -2.93 27.37
CA ILE A 153 -25.33 -4.04 26.49
C ILE A 153 -25.30 -3.62 25.01
N ASN A 154 -25.72 -2.39 24.70
CA ASN A 154 -25.71 -1.85 23.33
C ASN A 154 -24.28 -1.66 22.79
N MET A 155 -23.34 -1.23 23.65
CA MET A 155 -21.91 -1.18 23.30
C MET A 155 -21.37 -2.58 22.99
N ALA A 156 -21.55 -3.54 23.88
CA ALA A 156 -21.08 -4.92 23.68
C ALA A 156 -21.69 -5.57 22.42
N SER A 157 -22.98 -5.33 22.18
CA SER A 157 -23.69 -5.75 20.96
C SER A 157 -23.13 -5.13 19.69
N CYS A 158 -22.73 -3.85 19.74
CA CYS A 158 -22.04 -3.17 18.65
C CYS A 158 -20.65 -3.78 18.40
N GLU A 159 -19.85 -4.03 19.44
CA GLU A 159 -18.52 -4.62 19.30
C GLU A 159 -18.59 -6.00 18.62
N MET A 160 -19.53 -6.84 19.05
CA MET A 160 -19.75 -8.16 18.46
C MET A 160 -20.27 -8.09 17.02
N THR A 161 -21.15 -7.12 16.71
CA THR A 161 -21.65 -6.88 15.34
C THR A 161 -20.52 -6.50 14.38
N LEU A 162 -19.64 -5.56 14.77
CA LEU A 162 -18.51 -5.15 13.94
C LEU A 162 -17.46 -6.27 13.81
N ALA A 163 -17.30 -7.12 14.81
CA ALA A 163 -16.44 -8.31 14.73
C ALA A 163 -16.98 -9.34 13.72
N PHE A 164 -18.30 -9.58 13.67
CA PHE A 164 -18.91 -10.42 12.63
C PHE A 164 -18.69 -9.85 11.22
N GLN A 165 -18.99 -8.57 11.01
CA GLN A 165 -18.79 -7.92 9.70
C GLN A 165 -17.33 -8.01 9.23
N GLN A 166 -16.38 -7.81 10.14
CA GLN A 166 -14.95 -7.92 9.84
C GLN A 166 -14.50 -9.37 9.58
N SER A 167 -15.16 -10.36 10.18
CA SER A 167 -14.92 -11.78 9.91
C SER A 167 -15.29 -12.16 8.48
N GLU A 168 -16.45 -11.68 7.99
CA GLU A 168 -16.91 -11.88 6.61
C GLU A 168 -16.00 -11.14 5.61
N ALA A 169 -15.63 -9.89 5.91
CA ALA A 169 -14.71 -9.11 5.07
C ALA A 169 -13.32 -9.77 4.97
N LEU A 170 -12.84 -10.39 6.05
CA LEU A 170 -11.58 -11.13 6.05
C LEU A 170 -11.70 -12.49 5.34
N ALA A 171 -12.86 -13.16 5.41
CA ALA A 171 -13.10 -14.41 4.68
C ALA A 171 -13.01 -14.20 3.16
N LEU A 172 -13.53 -13.08 2.64
CA LEU A 172 -13.37 -12.71 1.23
C LEU A 172 -11.89 -12.61 0.82
N LEU A 173 -11.02 -12.08 1.70
CA LEU A 173 -9.58 -12.04 1.43
C LEU A 173 -8.94 -13.43 1.55
N GLU A 174 -9.35 -14.25 2.52
CA GLU A 174 -8.81 -15.60 2.68
C GLU A 174 -9.13 -16.51 1.49
N ASP A 175 -10.36 -16.41 0.95
CA ASP A 175 -10.88 -17.22 -0.15
C ASP A 175 -10.43 -16.70 -1.54
N PHE A 176 -10.39 -15.38 -1.74
CA PHE A 176 -10.18 -14.78 -3.06
C PHE A 176 -8.86 -14.01 -3.23
N ALA A 177 -8.07 -13.80 -2.19
CA ALA A 177 -6.69 -13.33 -2.40
C ALA A 177 -5.85 -14.45 -3.00
N ASN A 178 -5.57 -14.32 -4.29
CA ASN A 178 -4.61 -15.12 -5.04
C ASN A 178 -3.32 -14.29 -5.23
N PRO A 179 -2.43 -14.21 -4.23
CA PRO A 179 -1.22 -13.41 -4.32
C PRO A 179 -0.28 -14.00 -5.37
N TRP A 180 0.05 -13.22 -6.40
CA TRP A 180 1.13 -13.61 -7.30
C TRP A 180 2.48 -13.45 -6.58
N CYS A 181 3.16 -14.59 -6.44
CA CYS A 181 4.42 -14.75 -5.74
C CYS A 181 5.52 -15.16 -6.75
N PRO A 182 5.94 -14.25 -7.65
CA PRO A 182 6.98 -14.58 -8.61
C PRO A 182 8.28 -14.97 -7.92
N SER A 183 8.96 -15.97 -8.46
CA SER A 183 10.26 -16.46 -8.00
C SER A 183 11.39 -16.11 -8.98
N TYR A 184 11.62 -14.81 -9.24
CA TYR A 184 12.69 -14.35 -10.13
C TYR A 184 14.08 -14.72 -9.57
N GLU A 185 14.91 -15.40 -10.36
CA GLU A 185 16.34 -15.58 -10.14
C GLU A 185 17.17 -14.53 -10.90
N LEU A 186 18.35 -14.17 -10.38
CA LEU A 186 19.32 -13.37 -11.11
C LEU A 186 20.14 -14.29 -12.04
N VAL A 187 20.13 -14.01 -13.35
CA VAL A 187 20.86 -14.80 -14.34
C VAL A 187 22.25 -14.19 -14.51
N GLU A 188 23.20 -14.63 -13.68
CA GLU A 188 24.58 -14.10 -13.65
C GLU A 188 25.26 -14.13 -15.03
N ASP A 189 25.17 -15.24 -15.78
CA ASP A 189 25.76 -15.37 -17.12
C ASP A 189 25.17 -14.36 -18.14
N ALA A 190 23.90 -13.99 -17.96
CA ALA A 190 23.19 -13.01 -18.78
C ALA A 190 23.19 -11.59 -18.16
N SER A 191 24.00 -11.35 -17.14
CA SER A 191 24.14 -10.05 -16.47
C SER A 191 25.55 -9.47 -16.68
N ARG A 192 25.69 -8.15 -16.62
CA ARG A 192 26.97 -7.44 -16.70
C ARG A 192 27.04 -6.41 -15.57
N LYS A 193 27.90 -6.69 -14.59
CA LYS A 193 28.22 -5.82 -13.44
C LYS A 193 29.28 -4.79 -13.86
N GLY A 194 29.14 -3.55 -13.40
CA GLY A 194 29.92 -2.41 -13.85
C GLY A 194 29.59 -1.99 -15.29
N GLU A 195 30.58 -1.48 -16.01
CA GLU A 195 30.45 -1.02 -17.40
C GLU A 195 30.24 -2.19 -18.39
N PRO A 196 29.07 -2.30 -19.07
CA PRO A 196 28.83 -3.34 -20.06
C PRO A 196 29.62 -3.09 -21.35
N VAL A 197 30.11 -4.15 -22.01
CA VAL A 197 30.88 -4.01 -23.25
C VAL A 197 29.94 -3.62 -24.42
N PRO A 198 30.16 -2.47 -25.10
CA PRO A 198 29.30 -2.04 -26.19
C PRO A 198 29.25 -3.05 -27.34
N GLY A 199 28.03 -3.41 -27.76
CA GLY A 199 27.80 -4.39 -28.84
C GLY A 199 28.14 -5.85 -28.50
N GLU A 200 28.45 -6.18 -27.25
CA GLU A 200 28.48 -7.57 -26.80
C GLU A 200 27.07 -8.15 -26.87
N ALA A 201 26.90 -9.27 -27.58
CA ALA A 201 25.65 -10.04 -27.59
C ALA A 201 25.64 -11.00 -26.40
N VAL A 202 24.66 -10.81 -25.51
CA VAL A 202 24.48 -11.56 -24.27
C VAL A 202 23.24 -12.44 -24.41
N GLU A 203 23.48 -13.74 -24.58
CA GLU A 203 22.44 -14.76 -24.78
C GLU A 203 21.77 -15.17 -23.45
N ILE A 204 20.45 -15.33 -23.44
CA ILE A 204 19.70 -15.80 -22.27
C ILE A 204 19.49 -17.32 -22.41
N VAL A 205 20.30 -18.10 -21.67
CA VAL A 205 20.32 -19.56 -21.78
C VAL A 205 18.93 -20.17 -21.54
N GLY A 206 18.38 -20.82 -22.57
CA GLY A 206 17.06 -21.44 -22.53
C GLY A 206 15.92 -20.57 -23.06
N SER A 207 16.24 -19.42 -23.66
CA SER A 207 15.31 -18.53 -24.36
C SER A 207 15.75 -18.33 -25.82
N SER A 208 14.83 -17.82 -26.63
CA SER A 208 15.10 -17.22 -27.94
C SER A 208 15.70 -15.81 -27.88
N LEU A 209 15.71 -15.18 -26.70
CA LEU A 209 16.08 -13.80 -26.45
C LEU A 209 17.58 -13.62 -26.15
N SER A 210 18.15 -12.55 -26.71
CA SER A 210 19.46 -12.03 -26.32
C SER A 210 19.43 -10.50 -26.22
N TRP A 211 20.46 -9.89 -25.65
CA TRP A 211 20.54 -8.44 -25.53
C TRP A 211 21.94 -7.89 -25.84
N THR A 212 21.98 -6.63 -26.29
CA THR A 212 23.22 -5.85 -26.44
C THR A 212 23.11 -4.52 -25.71
N PHE A 213 24.26 -3.94 -25.32
CA PHE A 213 24.32 -2.56 -24.86
C PHE A 213 24.82 -1.64 -25.99
N GLU A 214 24.11 -0.55 -26.23
CA GLU A 214 24.50 0.50 -27.18
C GLU A 214 24.60 1.86 -26.45
N PRO A 215 25.80 2.43 -26.26
CA PRO A 215 26.00 3.67 -25.51
C PRO A 215 25.71 4.96 -26.30
N THR A 216 25.45 4.87 -27.61
CA THR A 216 25.36 6.04 -28.50
C THR A 216 24.34 5.83 -29.63
N PRO A 217 23.63 6.88 -30.10
CA PRO A 217 23.69 8.27 -29.65
C PRO A 217 23.07 8.50 -28.26
N ASP A 218 22.10 7.65 -27.92
CA ASP A 218 21.35 7.61 -26.68
C ASP A 218 21.52 6.20 -26.08
N ALA A 219 21.82 6.11 -24.79
CA ALA A 219 22.17 4.85 -24.14
C ALA A 219 20.96 3.91 -24.07
N ARG A 220 21.08 2.69 -24.58
CA ARG A 220 19.98 1.72 -24.65
C ARG A 220 20.43 0.26 -24.48
N ILE A 221 19.52 -0.55 -23.97
CA ILE A 221 19.62 -2.02 -24.03
C ILE A 221 18.77 -2.45 -25.23
N VAL A 222 19.33 -3.22 -26.16
CA VAL A 222 18.59 -3.72 -27.32
C VAL A 222 18.33 -5.19 -27.13
N VAL A 223 17.09 -5.54 -26.75
CA VAL A 223 16.65 -6.93 -26.63
C VAL A 223 16.20 -7.43 -28.00
N SER A 224 16.66 -8.61 -28.41
CA SER A 224 16.38 -9.20 -29.73
C SER A 224 15.84 -10.62 -29.57
N ASP A 225 14.78 -10.96 -30.31
CA ASP A 225 14.24 -12.32 -30.39
C ASP A 225 14.70 -12.99 -31.70
N SER A 226 15.46 -14.08 -31.57
CA SER A 226 15.96 -14.87 -32.70
C SER A 226 14.88 -15.67 -33.45
N VAL A 227 13.70 -15.89 -32.86
CA VAL A 227 12.58 -16.65 -33.42
C VAL A 227 11.58 -15.74 -34.15
N SER A 228 11.12 -14.65 -33.53
CA SER A 228 10.21 -13.70 -34.21
C SER A 228 10.94 -12.67 -35.08
N GLY A 229 12.20 -12.37 -34.79
CA GLY A 229 12.93 -11.24 -35.37
C GLY A 229 12.55 -9.89 -34.76
N GLU A 230 11.79 -9.87 -33.66
CA GLU A 230 11.46 -8.64 -32.93
C GLU A 230 12.69 -8.05 -32.22
N VAL A 231 12.73 -6.72 -32.14
CA VAL A 231 13.81 -5.96 -31.50
C VAL A 231 13.20 -4.85 -30.65
N VAL A 232 13.44 -4.89 -29.34
CA VAL A 232 12.87 -3.98 -28.34
C VAL A 232 14.01 -3.13 -27.74
N PRO A 233 14.11 -1.83 -28.11
CA PRO A 233 15.09 -0.93 -27.52
C PRO A 233 14.57 -0.34 -26.20
N LEU A 234 15.21 -0.71 -25.09
CA LEU A 234 14.94 -0.18 -23.75
C LEU A 234 15.78 1.08 -23.52
N ASP A 235 15.10 2.21 -23.31
CA ASP A 235 15.75 3.51 -23.15
C ASP A 235 16.36 3.66 -21.75
N ILE A 236 17.69 3.81 -21.68
CA ILE A 236 18.44 4.12 -20.46
C ILE A 236 19.24 5.43 -20.63
N SER A 237 18.77 6.34 -21.47
CA SER A 237 19.38 7.65 -21.75
C SER A 237 19.71 8.43 -20.48
N GLY A 238 20.90 9.02 -20.44
CA GLY A 238 21.43 9.69 -19.25
C GLY A 238 22.01 8.76 -18.18
N CYS A 239 22.05 7.44 -18.42
CA CYS A 239 22.94 6.54 -17.68
C CYS A 239 24.41 6.80 -18.04
N SER A 240 25.27 6.60 -17.05
CA SER A 240 26.69 6.36 -17.20
C SER A 240 27.05 5.24 -16.25
N PHE A 241 27.71 4.20 -16.74
CA PHE A 241 28.19 3.11 -15.89
C PHE A 241 29.61 3.44 -15.41
N CYS A 242 29.93 3.12 -14.15
CA CYS A 242 31.29 3.22 -13.64
C CYS A 242 31.90 1.85 -13.32
N SER A 243 33.20 1.85 -13.01
CA SER A 243 33.97 0.66 -12.65
C SER A 243 35.09 1.02 -11.66
N GLY A 244 35.52 0.04 -10.87
CA GLY A 244 36.54 0.21 -9.83
C GLY A 244 35.97 0.57 -8.45
N ASP A 245 36.85 1.01 -7.54
CA ASP A 245 36.54 1.20 -6.11
C ASP A 245 35.87 2.55 -5.77
N ALA A 246 35.18 3.17 -6.73
CA ALA A 246 34.42 4.40 -6.49
C ALA A 246 33.01 4.08 -5.94
N ASP A 247 32.44 5.02 -5.17
CA ASP A 247 31.22 4.82 -4.39
C ASP A 247 30.08 4.19 -5.22
N ASN A 248 29.62 3.00 -4.82
CA ASN A 248 28.49 2.25 -5.39
C ASN A 248 28.66 1.74 -6.83
N CYS A 249 29.86 1.81 -7.44
CA CYS A 249 30.12 1.27 -8.77
C CYS A 249 29.97 -0.26 -8.87
N GLU A 250 29.94 -0.97 -7.74
CA GLU A 250 29.63 -2.40 -7.68
C GLU A 250 28.13 -2.71 -7.84
N GLN A 251 27.26 -1.71 -7.70
CA GLN A 251 25.81 -1.80 -7.96
C GLN A 251 25.43 -1.44 -9.39
N ASP A 252 26.29 -0.72 -10.11
CA ASP A 252 26.09 -0.37 -11.52
C ASP A 252 26.10 -1.65 -12.39
N GLY A 253 25.26 -1.69 -13.42
CA GLY A 253 25.23 -2.79 -14.38
C GLY A 253 23.89 -2.97 -15.10
N ILE A 254 23.86 -3.95 -15.99
CA ILE A 254 22.64 -4.47 -16.61
C ILE A 254 22.44 -5.90 -16.11
N TYR A 255 21.34 -6.12 -15.41
CA TYR A 255 21.05 -7.38 -14.74
C TYR A 255 19.83 -8.04 -15.37
N THR A 256 19.98 -9.28 -15.79
CA THR A 256 18.88 -10.11 -16.26
C THR A 256 18.32 -10.90 -15.08
N MET A 257 17.01 -10.82 -14.86
CA MET A 257 16.30 -11.71 -13.95
C MET A 257 15.21 -12.48 -14.68
N ARG A 258 14.84 -13.67 -14.21
CA ARG A 258 13.77 -14.46 -14.82
C ARG A 258 13.07 -15.38 -13.83
N GLU A 259 11.81 -15.67 -14.12
CA GLU A 259 11.08 -16.81 -13.55
C GLU A 259 10.85 -17.85 -14.66
N ASP A 260 10.45 -17.38 -15.85
CA ASP A 260 10.42 -18.11 -17.11
C ASP A 260 11.58 -17.61 -18.00
N PRO A 261 12.41 -18.48 -18.60
CA PRO A 261 13.42 -18.08 -19.59
C PRO A 261 12.89 -17.19 -20.71
N GLU A 262 11.67 -17.43 -21.22
CA GLU A 262 11.07 -16.64 -22.31
C GLU A 262 10.37 -15.36 -21.83
N ARG A 263 10.42 -15.06 -20.52
CA ARG A 263 9.99 -13.78 -19.93
C ARG A 263 11.05 -13.21 -18.97
N PRO A 264 12.23 -12.81 -19.50
CA PRO A 264 13.25 -12.13 -18.71
C PRO A 264 12.84 -10.69 -18.43
N LEU A 265 13.16 -10.21 -17.23
CA LEU A 265 13.12 -8.79 -16.89
C LEU A 265 14.54 -8.24 -16.82
N PHE A 266 14.69 -6.96 -17.13
CA PHE A 266 15.97 -6.27 -17.10
C PHE A 266 15.98 -5.19 -16.04
N VAL A 267 16.99 -5.20 -15.17
CA VAL A 267 17.27 -4.11 -14.23
C VAL A 267 18.53 -3.40 -14.69
N ALA A 268 18.40 -2.15 -15.11
CA ALA A 268 19.52 -1.27 -15.38
C ALA A 268 19.78 -0.40 -14.14
N VAL A 269 20.97 -0.51 -13.57
CA VAL A 269 21.45 0.35 -12.47
C VAL A 269 22.65 1.13 -12.96
N CYS A 270 22.64 2.45 -12.82
CA CYS A 270 23.65 3.31 -13.41
C CYS A 270 23.76 4.65 -12.66
N HIS A 271 24.89 5.33 -12.81
CA HIS A 271 25.00 6.72 -12.42
C HIS A 271 24.22 7.65 -13.38
N LYS A 272 23.61 8.68 -12.80
CA LYS A 272 22.92 9.78 -13.48
C LYS A 272 23.66 11.06 -13.08
N GLY A 273 24.61 11.48 -13.91
CA GLY A 273 25.56 12.53 -13.52
C GLY A 273 26.58 12.04 -12.50
N ALA A 274 27.07 12.94 -11.63
CA ALA A 274 28.24 12.67 -10.79
C ALA A 274 27.94 12.04 -9.41
N HIS A 275 26.70 12.05 -8.95
CA HIS A 275 26.35 11.69 -7.57
C HIS A 275 25.08 10.85 -7.42
N SER A 276 24.07 11.00 -8.26
CA SER A 276 22.84 10.19 -8.18
C SER A 276 22.97 8.87 -8.93
N GLN A 277 22.38 7.79 -8.39
CA GLN A 277 22.13 6.55 -9.13
C GLN A 277 20.66 6.44 -9.56
N ARG A 278 20.43 5.80 -10.70
CA ARG A 278 19.12 5.41 -11.19
C ARG A 278 19.03 3.88 -11.31
N LEU A 279 17.89 3.35 -10.91
CA LEU A 279 17.45 1.98 -11.17
C LEU A 279 16.23 2.04 -12.09
N THR A 280 16.24 1.25 -13.17
CA THR A 280 15.11 1.10 -14.08
C THR A 280 14.84 -0.39 -14.32
N LEU A 281 13.61 -0.83 -14.09
CA LEU A 281 13.14 -2.19 -14.37
C LEU A 281 12.32 -2.20 -15.65
N PHE A 282 12.55 -3.17 -16.53
CA PHE A 282 11.82 -3.38 -17.78
C PHE A 282 11.26 -4.80 -17.89
N ASP A 283 10.07 -4.91 -18.49
CA ASP A 283 9.50 -6.18 -18.98
C ASP A 283 9.33 -6.05 -20.51
N PRO A 284 10.33 -6.44 -21.32
CA PRO A 284 10.25 -6.29 -22.77
C PRO A 284 9.17 -7.15 -23.42
N VAL A 285 8.70 -8.22 -22.76
CA VAL A 285 7.74 -9.16 -23.33
C VAL A 285 6.30 -8.69 -23.11
N VAL A 286 6.01 -8.08 -21.96
CA VAL A 286 4.66 -7.59 -21.62
C VAL A 286 4.50 -6.09 -21.90
N ARG A 287 5.54 -5.28 -21.69
CA ARG A 287 5.50 -3.81 -21.80
C ARG A 287 6.37 -3.23 -22.92
N GLY A 288 7.14 -4.07 -23.62
CA GLY A 288 8.03 -3.62 -24.69
C GLY A 288 9.08 -2.64 -24.16
N ALA A 289 9.16 -1.46 -24.79
CA ALA A 289 10.12 -0.43 -24.40
C ALA A 289 9.75 0.37 -23.14
N GLU A 290 8.54 0.22 -22.60
CA GLU A 290 8.12 0.98 -21.41
C GLU A 290 8.74 0.42 -20.11
N PRO A 291 9.32 1.27 -19.25
CA PRO A 291 9.79 0.83 -17.94
C PRO A 291 8.61 0.44 -17.03
N VAL A 292 8.78 -0.67 -16.31
CA VAL A 292 7.90 -1.10 -15.21
C VAL A 292 8.00 -0.10 -14.07
N VAL A 293 9.22 0.28 -13.70
CA VAL A 293 9.51 1.35 -12.75
C VAL A 293 10.85 2.02 -13.07
N GLU A 294 10.91 3.34 -12.92
CA GLU A 294 12.16 4.12 -12.86
C GLU A 294 12.23 4.80 -11.47
N SER A 295 13.38 4.71 -10.81
CA SER A 295 13.66 5.43 -9.57
C SER A 295 15.07 6.01 -9.59
N THR A 296 15.25 7.22 -9.03
CA THR A 296 16.55 7.89 -8.88
C THR A 296 16.78 8.17 -7.39
N GLY A 297 17.91 7.71 -6.83
CA GLY A 297 18.40 8.15 -5.51
C GLY A 297 19.20 9.44 -5.65
N GLU A 298 19.24 10.27 -4.60
CA GLU A 298 20.05 11.49 -4.59
C GLU A 298 21.55 11.17 -4.58
N TYR A 299 21.94 10.08 -3.91
CA TYR A 299 23.31 9.60 -3.76
C TYR A 299 23.51 8.12 -4.14
N PHE A 300 22.54 7.23 -3.88
CA PHE A 300 22.67 5.80 -4.19
C PHE A 300 21.32 5.07 -4.21
N ILE A 301 21.29 3.89 -4.82
CA ILE A 301 20.15 2.96 -4.69
C ILE A 301 20.69 1.60 -4.24
N GLU A 302 20.33 1.20 -3.03
CA GLU A 302 20.46 -0.20 -2.63
C GLU A 302 19.41 -1.03 -3.36
N TRP A 303 19.77 -2.20 -3.87
CA TRP A 303 18.80 -3.14 -4.44
C TRP A 303 19.25 -4.58 -4.23
N GLN A 304 18.31 -5.51 -4.21
CA GLN A 304 18.56 -6.94 -4.10
C GLN A 304 17.38 -7.76 -4.64
N ILE A 305 17.62 -9.05 -4.88
CA ILE A 305 16.53 -10.00 -5.14
C ILE A 305 16.19 -10.72 -3.83
N GLN A 306 15.12 -10.28 -3.17
CA GLN A 306 14.64 -10.88 -1.92
C GLN A 306 13.38 -11.71 -2.19
N LYS A 307 13.40 -12.98 -1.80
CA LYS A 307 12.29 -13.95 -1.99
C LYS A 307 11.78 -14.02 -3.45
N GLY A 308 12.69 -13.88 -4.42
CA GLY A 308 12.34 -13.93 -5.84
C GLY A 308 11.71 -12.65 -6.40
N ARG A 309 11.82 -11.52 -5.69
CA ARG A 309 11.36 -10.21 -6.14
C ARG A 309 12.47 -9.19 -6.03
N LEU A 310 12.44 -8.20 -6.92
CA LEU A 310 13.26 -7.00 -6.77
C LEU A 310 12.78 -6.21 -5.56
N GLU A 311 13.70 -5.95 -4.64
CA GLU A 311 13.56 -4.97 -3.58
C GLU A 311 14.59 -3.87 -3.86
N TYR A 312 14.19 -2.61 -3.79
CA TYR A 312 15.14 -1.50 -3.90
C TYR A 312 14.81 -0.36 -2.93
N ARG A 313 15.82 0.37 -2.52
CA ARG A 313 15.74 1.48 -1.57
C ARG A 313 16.61 2.64 -2.07
N PRO A 314 16.00 3.67 -2.66
CA PRO A 314 16.68 4.93 -2.91
C PRO A 314 17.08 5.56 -1.58
N ASP A 315 18.22 6.23 -1.53
CA ASP A 315 18.60 7.00 -0.36
C ASP A 315 17.58 8.12 -0.07
N GLY A 316 17.37 8.42 1.21
CA GLY A 316 16.28 9.30 1.67
C GLY A 316 14.88 8.65 1.70
N ALA A 317 14.66 7.49 1.07
CA ALA A 317 13.43 6.73 1.25
C ALA A 317 13.37 6.07 2.65
N GLY A 318 12.20 6.16 3.31
CA GLY A 318 12.02 5.61 4.66
C GLY A 318 11.79 4.10 4.70
N ASP A 319 11.09 3.56 3.71
CA ASP A 319 10.77 2.13 3.55
C ASP A 319 11.36 1.62 2.22
N ALA A 320 11.64 0.31 2.13
CA ALA A 320 12.03 -0.32 0.87
C ALA A 320 10.84 -0.45 -0.10
N VAL A 321 11.14 -0.37 -1.39
CA VAL A 321 10.17 -0.40 -2.50
C VAL A 321 10.18 -1.77 -3.17
N TRP A 322 8.98 -2.26 -3.45
CA TRP A 322 8.71 -3.53 -4.11
C TRP A 322 7.89 -3.23 -5.37
N PRO A 323 8.45 -3.38 -6.58
CA PRO A 323 7.68 -3.19 -7.80
C PRO A 323 6.46 -4.10 -7.82
N GLU A 324 5.37 -3.56 -8.37
CA GLU A 324 4.32 -4.39 -8.91
C GLU A 324 4.74 -4.80 -10.32
N TYR A 325 4.48 -6.07 -10.62
CA TYR A 325 4.70 -6.69 -11.91
C TYR A 325 3.29 -6.97 -12.47
N ASP A 326 3.07 -6.68 -13.75
CA ASP A 326 1.79 -6.94 -14.44
C ASP A 326 1.70 -8.38 -15.02
#